data_AF-A0AAW1QMR8-F1
#
_entry.id   AF-A0AAW1QMR8-F1
#
_cell.length_a   1.000
_cell.length_b   1.000
_cell.length_c   1.000
_cell.angle_alpha   90.00
_cell.angle_beta   90.00
_cell.angle_gamma   90.00
#
_symmetry.space_group_name_H-M   'P 1'
#
loop_
_entity.id
_entity.type
_entity.pdbx_description
1 polymer ?
#
loop_
_entity_poly.entity_id
_entity_poly.type
_entity_poly.pdbx_seq_one_letter_code
_entity_poly.pdbx_strand_id
1 'polypeptide(L)'
;MFPLPHKACMQTSIHRDSGGDLLTRMEGLQLNPRAKPFVLTPQDRSKPGGGNLRVGRPGLSGNMIGDVKQMEENVRRTVYICDIDQQVTEEQLAGAFQECGQVVDCRVCGDPNSAMRFAFIEFYNEDSVQKAMATMNGVRIGAYPLRVLPSKTAIVPVNNQFLPRTAEERELCGRTVYVANIDKKVDKQHVLAFFEKQCGPVSRIRLLGDHHHQTRIAFVEFHEAKHAKEALDCSGALLGSLPVRVSPSKAPVRDEPPVR
;
A
#
# COMPACT_ATOMS: atom_id res chain seq x y z
N MET A 1 -12.55 4.48 -27.19
CA MET A 1 -12.93 3.55 -26.11
C MET A 1 -11.81 2.51 -26.03
N PHE A 2 -10.80 2.75 -25.19
CA PHE A 2 -9.66 1.82 -25.05
C PHE A 2 -9.89 0.97 -23.79
N PRO A 3 -9.72 -0.35 -23.85
CA PRO A 3 -9.94 -1.22 -22.69
C PRO A 3 -8.86 -0.98 -21.63
N LEU A 4 -9.29 -0.83 -20.38
CA LEU A 4 -8.41 -0.75 -19.21
C LEU A 4 -7.57 -2.04 -19.10
N PRO A 5 -6.30 -1.98 -18.67
CA PRO A 5 -5.53 -3.17 -18.37
C PRO A 5 -6.13 -3.88 -17.15
N HIS A 6 -6.84 -4.98 -17.39
CA HIS A 6 -7.39 -5.83 -16.32
C HIS A 6 -6.25 -6.43 -15.48
N LYS A 7 -6.14 -5.98 -14.23
CA LYS A 7 -5.35 -6.66 -13.18
C LYS A 7 -6.29 -7.41 -12.23
N ALA A 8 -5.75 -8.45 -11.60
CA ALA A 8 -6.49 -9.36 -10.72
C ALA A 8 -7.21 -8.61 -9.59
N CYS A 9 -8.54 -8.72 -9.56
CA CYS A 9 -9.39 -8.23 -8.47
C CYS A 9 -9.63 -9.36 -7.47
N MET A 10 -9.41 -9.12 -6.18
CA MET A 10 -9.94 -9.98 -5.12
C MET A 10 -11.43 -9.64 -4.97
N GLN A 11 -12.32 -10.47 -5.48
CA GLN A 11 -13.75 -10.34 -5.21
C GLN A 11 -14.11 -11.12 -3.94
N THR A 12 -14.51 -10.38 -2.90
CA THR A 12 -15.25 -10.93 -1.77
C THR A 12 -16.73 -10.96 -2.12
N SER A 13 -17.28 -12.14 -2.41
CA SER A 13 -18.74 -12.31 -2.54
C SER A 13 -19.35 -12.60 -1.16
N ILE A 14 -20.41 -11.87 -0.81
CA ILE A 14 -21.14 -12.04 0.45
C ILE A 14 -22.45 -12.76 0.13
N HIS A 15 -22.69 -13.92 0.72
CA HIS A 15 -23.99 -14.60 0.68
C HIS A 15 -24.60 -14.62 2.08
N ARG A 16 -25.91 -14.32 2.16
CA ARG A 16 -26.72 -14.45 3.37
C ARG A 16 -27.37 -15.83 3.37
N ASP A 17 -27.10 -16.63 4.38
CA ASP A 17 -27.88 -17.84 4.63
C ASP A 17 -29.11 -17.53 5.49
N SER A 18 -30.12 -18.40 5.39
CA SER A 18 -31.45 -18.29 6.01
C SER A 18 -31.44 -18.31 7.55
N GLY A 19 -30.27 -18.46 8.18
CA GLY A 19 -30.06 -18.44 9.63
C GLY A 19 -29.50 -17.13 10.22
N GLY A 20 -29.31 -16.05 9.45
CA GLY A 20 -28.94 -14.73 10.00
C GLY A 20 -27.48 -14.54 10.45
N ASP A 21 -26.63 -15.55 10.37
CA ASP A 21 -25.19 -15.42 10.66
C ASP A 21 -24.35 -15.09 9.42
N LEU A 22 -23.52 -14.03 9.53
CA LEU A 22 -22.56 -13.58 8.52
C LEU A 22 -21.31 -14.48 8.51
N LEU A 23 -21.39 -15.62 7.81
CA LEU A 23 -20.22 -16.48 7.58
C LEU A 23 -19.46 -16.00 6.32
N THR A 24 -18.33 -15.30 6.49
CA THR A 24 -17.42 -14.95 5.37
C THR A 24 -16.66 -16.20 4.95
N ARG A 25 -17.16 -16.92 3.94
CA ARG A 25 -16.49 -18.08 3.35
C ARG A 25 -15.54 -17.62 2.23
N MET A 26 -14.23 -17.63 2.49
CA MET A 26 -13.21 -17.35 1.49
C MET A 26 -12.98 -18.61 0.64
N GLU A 27 -13.61 -18.71 -0.53
CA GLU A 27 -13.33 -19.77 -1.50
C GLU A 27 -12.26 -19.37 -2.54
N GLY A 28 -11.64 -20.37 -3.15
CA GLY A 28 -10.30 -20.36 -3.74
C GLY A 28 -10.04 -19.39 -4.90
N LEU A 29 -8.76 -19.07 -5.08
CA LEU A 29 -8.21 -18.33 -6.21
C LEU A 29 -8.47 -19.08 -7.52
N GLN A 30 -9.41 -18.61 -8.35
CA GLN A 30 -9.53 -19.07 -9.73
C GLN A 30 -8.65 -18.20 -10.63
N LEU A 31 -7.48 -18.71 -11.02
CA LEU A 31 -6.61 -18.09 -12.02
C LEU A 31 -7.34 -18.04 -13.37
N ASN A 32 -7.34 -16.89 -14.04
CA ASN A 32 -7.86 -16.77 -15.40
C ASN A 32 -6.82 -17.34 -16.40
N PRO A 33 -7.11 -18.45 -17.10
CA PRO A 33 -6.15 -19.12 -17.99
C PRO A 33 -5.81 -18.34 -19.28
N ARG A 34 -6.37 -17.14 -19.47
CA ARG A 34 -6.13 -16.29 -20.66
C ARG A 34 -5.21 -15.09 -20.44
N ALA A 35 -4.67 -14.88 -19.22
CA ALA A 35 -3.71 -13.82 -18.97
C ALA A 35 -2.36 -14.15 -19.63
N LYS A 36 -1.97 -13.40 -20.66
CA LYS A 36 -0.66 -13.57 -21.32
C LYS A 36 0.42 -12.79 -20.57
N PRO A 37 1.62 -13.36 -20.37
CA PRO A 37 2.75 -12.63 -19.81
C PRO A 37 3.17 -11.51 -20.77
N PHE A 38 3.44 -10.33 -20.22
CA PHE A 38 3.94 -9.18 -20.98
C PHE A 38 5.43 -9.40 -21.27
N VAL A 39 5.77 -9.64 -22.54
CA VAL A 39 7.14 -9.76 -23.03
C VAL A 39 7.52 -8.42 -23.66
N LEU A 40 8.54 -7.76 -23.13
CA LEU A 40 9.12 -6.57 -23.76
C LEU A 40 9.91 -7.01 -25.02
N THR A 41 9.53 -6.48 -26.18
CA THR A 41 10.30 -6.62 -27.42
C THR A 41 11.37 -5.53 -27.50
N PRO A 42 12.64 -5.86 -27.80
CA PRO A 42 13.66 -4.85 -28.09
C PRO A 42 13.63 -4.47 -29.59
N GLN A 43 13.55 -3.17 -29.93
CA GLN A 43 13.88 -2.70 -31.28
C GLN A 43 15.34 -2.19 -31.36
N ASP A 44 16.12 -3.00 -32.08
CA ASP A 44 17.29 -2.79 -32.95
C ASP A 44 18.06 -1.45 -32.96
N ARG A 45 19.39 -1.53 -32.76
CA ARG A 45 20.38 -1.23 -33.83
C ARG A 45 21.81 -1.76 -33.55
N SER A 46 22.22 -2.68 -34.44
CA SER A 46 23.54 -2.85 -35.11
C SER A 46 24.83 -3.31 -34.36
N LYS A 47 25.07 -4.66 -34.42
CA LYS A 47 26.26 -5.50 -34.82
C LYS A 47 27.74 -5.16 -34.41
N PRO A 48 28.73 -6.10 -34.55
CA PRO A 48 28.93 -7.32 -33.75
C PRO A 48 30.42 -7.53 -33.29
N GLY A 49 30.69 -8.33 -32.26
CA GLY A 49 32.07 -8.81 -32.04
C GLY A 49 32.38 -9.46 -30.68
N GLY A 50 32.43 -10.79 -30.66
CA GLY A 50 33.45 -11.59 -29.96
C GLY A 50 33.52 -11.63 -28.42
N GLY A 51 33.20 -12.81 -27.85
CA GLY A 51 34.12 -13.46 -26.92
C GLY A 51 33.77 -13.52 -25.42
N ASN A 52 33.53 -14.76 -24.98
CA ASN A 52 33.84 -15.38 -23.68
C ASN A 52 32.99 -15.15 -22.41
N LEU A 53 32.55 -16.30 -21.90
CA LEU A 53 32.04 -16.58 -20.57
C LEU A 53 32.95 -16.02 -19.47
N ARG A 54 32.37 -15.32 -18.48
CA ARG A 54 32.78 -15.40 -17.07
C ARG A 54 31.57 -15.21 -16.15
N VAL A 55 31.36 -16.21 -15.29
CA VAL A 55 30.42 -16.18 -14.17
C VAL A 55 30.92 -15.16 -13.15
N GLY A 56 30.15 -14.09 -12.93
CA GLY A 56 30.45 -13.02 -11.99
C GLY A 56 29.22 -12.66 -11.18
N ARG A 57 29.37 -12.65 -9.86
CA ARG A 57 28.37 -12.24 -8.85
C ARG A 57 27.68 -10.92 -9.24
N PRO A 58 26.36 -10.74 -9.00
CA PRO A 58 25.78 -9.42 -9.08
C PRO A 58 26.30 -8.57 -7.92
N GLY A 59 27.26 -7.69 -8.21
CA GLY A 59 27.60 -6.58 -7.34
C GLY A 59 26.43 -5.59 -7.30
N LEU A 60 26.02 -5.21 -6.10
CA LEU A 60 25.12 -4.09 -5.83
C LEU A 60 25.85 -2.78 -6.14
N SER A 61 26.00 -2.45 -7.42
CA SER A 61 26.32 -1.10 -7.89
C SER A 61 25.29 -0.71 -8.93
N GLY A 62 24.07 -0.49 -8.46
CA GLY A 62 22.99 0.13 -9.20
C GLY A 62 23.05 1.65 -9.03
N ASN A 63 22.74 2.37 -10.09
CA ASN A 63 22.84 3.81 -10.28
C ASN A 63 21.90 4.59 -9.35
N MET A 64 22.21 4.69 -8.04
CA MET A 64 21.35 5.28 -7.00
C MET A 64 20.81 6.68 -7.35
N ILE A 65 21.56 7.48 -8.11
CA ILE A 65 21.14 8.83 -8.52
C ILE A 65 19.95 8.79 -9.50
N GLY A 66 19.89 7.79 -10.38
CA GLY A 66 18.77 7.60 -11.30
C GLY A 66 17.50 7.15 -10.59
N ASP A 67 17.64 6.23 -9.64
CA ASP A 67 16.52 5.70 -8.85
C ASP A 67 15.88 6.79 -7.97
N VAL A 68 16.68 7.68 -7.38
CA VAL A 68 16.18 8.81 -6.58
C VAL A 68 15.43 9.83 -7.45
N LYS A 69 15.98 10.22 -8.61
CA LYS A 69 15.32 11.18 -9.52
C LYS A 69 13.98 10.64 -10.05
N GLN A 70 13.94 9.36 -10.40
CA GLN A 70 12.70 8.72 -10.86
C GLN A 70 11.64 8.68 -9.75
N MET A 71 12.05 8.40 -8.52
CA MET A 71 11.14 8.40 -7.37
C MET A 71 10.55 9.79 -7.12
N GLU A 72 11.37 10.84 -7.14
CA GLU A 72 10.93 12.23 -6.98
C GLU A 72 9.96 12.68 -8.09
N GLU A 73 10.20 12.28 -9.33
CA GLU A 73 9.27 12.49 -10.44
C GLU A 73 7.94 11.77 -10.22
N ASN A 74 7.97 10.52 -9.76
CA ASN A 74 6.75 9.78 -9.45
C ASN A 74 5.98 10.44 -8.30
N VAL A 75 6.65 10.99 -7.27
CA VAL A 75 5.98 11.77 -6.21
C VAL A 75 5.25 12.97 -6.81
N ARG A 76 5.93 13.74 -7.67
CA ARG A 76 5.35 14.95 -8.30
C ARG A 76 4.15 14.66 -9.19
N ARG A 77 4.06 13.45 -9.74
CA ARG A 77 2.93 12.98 -10.55
C ARG A 77 1.83 12.29 -9.74
N THR A 78 1.95 12.23 -8.41
CA THR A 78 1.01 11.52 -7.53
C THR A 78 0.19 12.50 -6.69
N VAL A 79 -1.13 12.28 -6.64
CA VAL A 79 -2.02 12.92 -5.65
C VAL A 79 -2.33 11.99 -4.49
N TYR A 80 -2.54 12.58 -3.33
CA TYR A 80 -2.99 11.93 -2.11
C TYR A 80 -4.44 12.33 -1.83
N ILE A 81 -5.30 11.34 -1.61
CA ILE A 81 -6.74 11.52 -1.45
C ILE A 81 -7.16 11.03 -0.06
N CYS A 82 -7.90 11.85 0.69
CA CYS A 82 -8.49 11.49 1.99
C CYS A 82 -10.02 11.52 1.94
N ASP A 83 -10.61 11.10 3.06
CA ASP A 83 -12.05 11.13 3.33
C ASP A 83 -12.82 10.29 2.32
N ILE A 84 -12.23 9.16 1.95
CA ILE A 84 -12.80 8.23 0.99
C ILE A 84 -13.88 7.41 1.70
N ASP A 85 -15.09 7.47 1.18
CA ASP A 85 -16.21 6.67 1.66
C ASP A 85 -15.90 5.17 1.59
N GLN A 86 -16.40 4.38 2.55
CA GLN A 86 -16.10 2.96 2.70
C GLN A 86 -16.50 2.11 1.48
N GLN A 87 -17.55 2.52 0.76
CA GLN A 87 -18.04 1.82 -0.43
C GLN A 87 -17.25 2.18 -1.69
N VAL A 88 -16.41 3.23 -1.63
CA VAL A 88 -15.65 3.69 -2.79
C VAL A 88 -14.50 2.74 -3.09
N THR A 89 -14.47 2.27 -4.34
CA THR A 89 -13.45 1.34 -4.84
C THR A 89 -12.34 2.07 -5.60
N GLU A 90 -11.23 1.35 -5.79
CA GLU A 90 -10.10 1.84 -6.57
C GLU A 90 -10.49 2.13 -8.02
N GLU A 91 -11.34 1.29 -8.60
CA GLU A 91 -11.83 1.46 -9.97
C GLU A 91 -12.70 2.70 -10.13
N GLN A 92 -13.54 3.01 -9.13
CA GLN A 92 -14.37 4.22 -9.13
C GLN A 92 -13.50 5.49 -9.05
N LEU A 93 -12.49 5.49 -8.18
CA LEU A 93 -11.54 6.60 -8.09
C LEU A 93 -10.72 6.74 -9.36
N ALA A 94 -10.14 5.66 -9.87
CA ALA A 94 -9.38 5.69 -11.11
C ALA A 94 -10.23 6.22 -12.26
N GLY A 95 -11.48 5.75 -12.40
CA GLY A 95 -12.42 6.21 -13.41
C GLY A 95 -12.75 7.70 -13.32
N ALA A 96 -13.03 8.20 -12.11
CA ALA A 96 -13.34 9.61 -11.89
C ALA A 96 -12.13 10.53 -12.19
N PHE A 97 -10.93 10.11 -11.82
CA PHE A 97 -9.73 10.92 -12.01
C PHE A 97 -9.17 10.87 -13.45
N GLN A 98 -9.68 9.99 -14.34
CA GLN A 98 -9.33 10.02 -15.77
C GLN A 98 -9.66 11.36 -16.44
N GLU A 99 -10.64 12.11 -15.94
CA GLU A 99 -10.98 13.44 -16.48
C GLU A 99 -9.86 14.48 -16.26
N CYS A 100 -9.00 14.22 -15.27
CA CYS A 100 -7.87 15.09 -14.93
C CYS A 100 -6.63 14.76 -15.78
N GLY A 101 -6.46 13.49 -16.17
CA GLY A 101 -5.34 13.02 -16.98
C GLY A 101 -5.24 11.50 -16.96
N GLN A 102 -4.32 10.95 -17.73
CA GLN A 102 -4.12 9.50 -17.81
C GLN A 102 -3.62 8.96 -16.46
N VAL A 103 -4.44 8.16 -15.79
CA VAL A 103 -4.08 7.45 -14.56
C VAL A 103 -3.17 6.26 -14.87
N VAL A 104 -2.02 6.20 -14.23
CA VAL A 104 -1.01 5.13 -14.33
C VAL A 104 -1.25 4.06 -13.27
N ASP A 105 -1.44 4.49 -12.03
CA ASP A 105 -1.74 3.60 -10.91
C ASP A 105 -2.69 4.30 -9.93
N CYS A 106 -3.61 3.54 -9.35
CA CYS A 106 -4.47 3.99 -8.28
C CYS A 106 -4.34 2.98 -7.16
N ARG A 107 -4.20 3.44 -5.91
CA ARG A 107 -4.07 2.54 -4.78
C ARG A 107 -4.86 3.02 -3.58
N VAL A 108 -5.88 2.25 -3.20
CA VAL A 108 -6.61 2.51 -1.96
C VAL A 108 -5.94 1.80 -0.78
N CYS A 109 -5.79 2.54 0.31
CA CYS A 109 -5.07 2.19 1.52
C CYS A 109 -5.93 2.49 2.77
N GLY A 110 -5.57 1.86 3.88
CA GLY A 110 -6.35 1.92 5.12
C GLY A 110 -7.29 0.72 5.26
N ASP A 111 -7.90 0.60 6.44
CA ASP A 111 -8.91 -0.41 6.70
C ASP A 111 -10.22 -0.11 5.93
N PRO A 112 -10.86 -1.09 5.28
CA PRO A 112 -12.13 -0.89 4.56
C PRO A 112 -13.26 -0.31 5.41
N ASN A 113 -13.27 -0.55 6.71
CA ASN A 113 -14.29 -0.06 7.65
C ASN A 113 -13.85 1.22 8.37
N SER A 114 -12.62 1.71 8.16
CA SER A 114 -12.15 2.94 8.79
C SER A 114 -12.57 4.18 7.98
N ALA A 115 -12.98 5.23 8.69
CA ALA A 115 -13.20 6.55 8.08
C ALA A 115 -11.90 7.24 7.63
N MET A 116 -10.73 6.71 8.00
CA MET A 116 -9.42 7.26 7.65
C MET A 116 -8.81 6.64 6.38
N ARG A 117 -9.63 5.99 5.54
CA ARG A 117 -9.23 5.50 4.22
C ARG A 117 -8.67 6.62 3.36
N PHE A 118 -7.66 6.26 2.58
CA PHE A 118 -6.96 7.18 1.71
C PHE A 118 -6.49 6.46 0.46
N ALA A 119 -6.19 7.23 -0.58
CA ALA A 119 -5.68 6.68 -1.81
C ALA A 119 -4.54 7.51 -2.36
N PHE A 120 -3.75 6.87 -3.19
CA PHE A 120 -2.81 7.53 -4.07
C PHE A 120 -3.25 7.33 -5.51
N ILE A 121 -3.14 8.36 -6.33
CA ILE A 121 -3.32 8.26 -7.77
C ILE A 121 -2.08 8.84 -8.44
N GLU A 122 -1.36 7.99 -9.15
CA GLU A 122 -0.24 8.38 -10.00
C GLU A 122 -0.76 8.66 -11.41
N PHE A 123 -0.41 9.83 -11.94
CA PHE A 123 -0.70 10.23 -13.30
C PHE A 123 0.51 10.05 -14.21
N TYR A 124 0.26 9.98 -15.50
CA TYR A 124 1.33 9.97 -16.49
C TYR A 124 2.06 11.32 -16.54
N ASN A 125 1.31 12.44 -16.40
CA ASN A 125 1.83 13.81 -16.47
C ASN A 125 1.63 14.56 -15.16
N GLU A 126 2.62 15.38 -14.77
CA GLU A 126 2.58 16.24 -13.57
C GLU A 126 1.45 17.28 -13.63
N ASP A 127 1.13 17.84 -14.81
CA ASP A 127 0.04 18.81 -14.97
C ASP A 127 -1.33 18.26 -14.51
N SER A 128 -1.51 16.93 -14.59
CA SER A 128 -2.73 16.25 -14.15
C SER A 128 -2.94 16.38 -12.64
N VAL A 129 -1.86 16.54 -11.86
CA VAL A 129 -1.92 16.73 -10.40
C VAL A 129 -2.56 18.07 -10.07
N GLN A 130 -2.13 19.15 -10.75
CA GLN A 130 -2.73 20.48 -10.55
C GLN A 130 -4.20 20.49 -10.96
N LYS A 131 -4.52 19.87 -12.10
CA LYS A 131 -5.91 19.75 -12.55
C LYS A 131 -6.76 18.96 -11.56
N ALA A 132 -6.28 17.82 -11.09
CA ALA A 132 -6.98 16.99 -10.11
C ALA A 132 -7.24 17.73 -8.79
N MET A 133 -6.28 18.49 -8.28
CA MET A 133 -6.48 19.32 -7.09
C MET A 133 -7.51 20.42 -7.32
N ALA A 134 -7.54 21.03 -8.51
CA ALA A 134 -8.48 22.10 -8.83
C ALA A 134 -9.91 21.59 -9.06
N THR A 135 -10.08 20.43 -9.69
CA THR A 135 -11.41 19.96 -10.13
C THR A 135 -12.01 18.88 -9.25
N MET A 136 -11.19 18.04 -8.60
CA MET A 136 -11.68 16.89 -7.83
C MET A 136 -11.71 17.15 -6.32
N ASN A 137 -11.02 18.17 -5.83
CA ASN A 137 -11.09 18.52 -4.41
C ASN A 137 -12.49 19.04 -4.04
N GLY A 138 -13.12 18.41 -3.06
CA GLY A 138 -14.49 18.69 -2.65
C GLY A 138 -15.57 17.96 -3.46
N VAL A 139 -15.21 17.25 -4.53
CA VAL A 139 -16.18 16.44 -5.31
C VAL A 139 -16.64 15.26 -4.46
N ARG A 140 -17.96 15.03 -4.45
CA ARG A 140 -18.57 13.93 -3.71
C ARG A 140 -18.50 12.63 -4.52
N ILE A 141 -17.82 11.63 -3.99
CA ILE A 141 -17.83 10.25 -4.47
C ILE A 141 -18.21 9.37 -3.28
N GLY A 142 -19.35 8.67 -3.37
CA GLY A 142 -19.97 8.04 -2.20
C GLY A 142 -20.66 9.06 -1.31
N ALA A 143 -20.60 8.89 0.03
CA ALA A 143 -21.30 9.77 0.97
C ALA A 143 -20.55 11.08 1.27
N TYR A 144 -19.22 11.10 1.15
CA TYR A 144 -18.37 12.21 1.60
C TYR A 144 -17.67 12.93 0.43
N PRO A 145 -17.41 14.25 0.56
CA PRO A 145 -16.57 14.97 -0.40
C PRO A 145 -15.10 14.57 -0.24
N LEU A 146 -14.42 14.33 -1.35
CA LEU A 146 -13.00 13.99 -1.36
C LEU A 146 -12.14 15.17 -0.94
N ARG A 147 -11.03 14.91 -0.25
CA ARG A 147 -9.95 15.87 -0.04
C ARG A 147 -8.74 15.45 -0.88
N VAL A 148 -8.35 16.27 -1.84
CA VAL A 148 -7.23 16.00 -2.77
C VAL A 148 -6.06 16.92 -2.46
N LEU A 149 -4.88 16.33 -2.28
CA LEU A 149 -3.65 16.99 -1.86
C LEU A 149 -2.47 16.52 -2.70
N PRO A 150 -1.37 17.30 -2.80
CA PRO A 150 -0.14 16.80 -3.41
C PRO A 150 0.41 15.65 -2.56
N SER A 151 0.87 14.58 -3.22
CA SER A 151 1.47 13.47 -2.49
C SER A 151 2.88 13.82 -2.03
N LYS A 152 3.25 13.27 -0.86
CA LYS A 152 4.65 13.28 -0.37
C LYS A 152 5.39 11.98 -0.68
N THR A 153 4.68 11.00 -1.24
CA THR A 153 5.18 9.65 -1.49
C THR A 153 4.70 9.15 -2.85
N ALA A 154 5.57 8.50 -3.61
CA ALA A 154 5.16 7.80 -4.82
C ALA A 154 4.47 6.49 -4.46
N ILE A 155 3.71 5.95 -5.41
CA ILE A 155 3.21 4.58 -5.30
C ILE A 155 4.39 3.63 -5.55
N VAL A 156 4.84 2.94 -4.50
CA VAL A 156 5.90 1.94 -4.65
C VAL A 156 5.30 0.68 -5.28
N PRO A 157 5.92 0.12 -6.34
CA PRO A 157 5.51 -1.16 -6.89
C PRO A 157 5.48 -2.24 -5.81
N VAL A 158 4.41 -3.04 -5.77
CA VAL A 158 4.35 -4.16 -4.84
C VAL A 158 5.39 -5.19 -5.25
N ASN A 159 6.36 -5.47 -4.38
CA ASN A 159 7.26 -6.58 -4.59
C ASN A 159 6.57 -7.87 -4.11
N ASN A 160 6.21 -8.73 -5.07
CA ASN A 160 5.52 -10.00 -4.82
C ASN A 160 6.26 -10.92 -3.83
N GLN A 161 7.57 -10.74 -3.63
CA GLN A 161 8.31 -11.51 -2.63
C GLN A 161 7.84 -11.25 -1.19
N PHE A 162 7.26 -10.07 -0.91
CA PHE A 162 6.79 -9.67 0.41
C PHE A 162 5.31 -10.00 0.67
N LEU A 163 4.59 -10.48 -0.35
CA LEU A 163 3.23 -10.98 -0.16
C LEU A 163 3.26 -12.33 0.56
N PRO A 164 2.26 -12.59 1.43
CA PRO A 164 2.15 -13.87 2.12
C PRO A 164 1.88 -15.01 1.12
N ARG A 165 2.73 -16.04 1.15
CA ARG A 165 2.70 -17.20 0.22
C ARG A 165 1.97 -18.39 0.83
N THR A 166 2.05 -18.56 2.15
CA THR A 166 1.38 -19.66 2.88
C THR A 166 0.16 -19.16 3.65
N ALA A 167 -0.73 -20.09 4.04
CA ALA A 167 -1.88 -19.78 4.90
C ALA A 167 -1.43 -19.22 6.26
N GLU A 168 -0.34 -19.75 6.81
CA GLU A 168 0.28 -19.28 8.05
C GLU A 168 0.79 -17.83 7.93
N GLU A 169 1.45 -17.47 6.83
CA GLU A 169 1.86 -16.08 6.57
C GLU A 169 0.66 -15.14 6.42
N ARG A 170 -0.47 -15.62 5.86
CA ARG A 170 -1.71 -14.83 5.78
C ARG A 170 -2.34 -14.62 7.16
N GLU A 171 -2.33 -15.65 8.00
CA GLU A 171 -2.79 -15.54 9.39
C GLU A 171 -1.92 -14.56 10.18
N LEU A 172 -0.60 -14.61 10.00
CA LEU A 172 0.34 -13.63 10.57
C LEU A 172 0.03 -12.20 10.10
N CYS A 173 -0.28 -12.01 8.82
CA CYS A 173 -0.73 -10.70 8.32
C CYS A 173 -2.03 -10.25 9.00
N GLY A 174 -2.98 -11.17 9.22
CA GLY A 174 -4.23 -10.91 9.93
C GLY A 174 -4.05 -10.53 11.42
N ARG A 175 -2.90 -10.87 12.01
CA ARG A 175 -2.50 -10.46 13.37
C ARG A 175 -1.59 -9.23 13.40
N THR A 176 -1.22 -8.69 12.24
CA THR A 176 -0.26 -7.59 12.14
C THR A 176 -0.93 -6.32 11.63
N VAL A 177 -0.70 -5.21 12.31
CA VAL A 177 -1.07 -3.87 11.84
C VAL A 177 0.15 -3.09 11.38
N TYR A 178 -0.04 -2.32 10.32
CA TYR A 178 0.89 -1.29 9.88
C TYR A 178 0.51 0.05 10.50
N VAL A 179 1.45 0.65 11.21
CA VAL A 179 1.29 1.91 11.93
C VAL A 179 2.18 2.96 11.27
N ALA A 180 1.60 4.01 10.73
CA ALA A 180 2.31 5.12 10.10
C ALA A 180 2.16 6.42 10.88
N ASN A 181 2.90 7.44 10.45
CA ASN A 181 2.87 8.78 11.03
C ASN A 181 3.26 8.82 12.51
N ILE A 182 4.16 7.92 12.93
CA ILE A 182 4.68 7.89 14.30
C ILE A 182 5.69 9.04 14.46
N ASP A 183 5.61 9.78 15.56
CA ASP A 183 6.57 10.83 15.89
C ASP A 183 8.00 10.28 15.98
N LYS A 184 8.96 10.98 15.39
CA LYS A 184 10.38 10.59 15.36
C LYS A 184 11.00 10.47 16.76
N LYS A 185 10.42 11.13 17.77
CA LYS A 185 10.84 11.02 19.18
C LYS A 185 10.28 9.78 19.88
N VAL A 186 9.33 9.06 19.26
CA VAL A 186 8.72 7.87 19.85
C VAL A 186 9.57 6.65 19.56
N ASP A 187 10.03 6.00 20.63
CA ASP A 187 10.79 4.76 20.58
C ASP A 187 9.91 3.51 20.63
N LYS A 188 10.49 2.37 20.27
CA LYS A 188 9.82 1.06 20.22
C LYS A 188 9.07 0.72 21.51
N GLN A 189 9.63 1.05 22.68
CA GLN A 189 9.00 0.81 23.98
C GLN A 189 7.69 1.60 24.16
N HIS A 190 7.65 2.85 23.71
CA HIS A 190 6.45 3.68 23.77
C HIS A 190 5.35 3.16 22.85
N VAL A 191 5.71 2.72 21.63
CA VAL A 191 4.76 2.10 20.70
C VAL A 191 4.19 0.81 21.30
N LEU A 192 5.06 -0.04 21.86
CA LEU A 192 4.65 -1.29 22.52
C LEU A 192 3.66 -1.02 23.65
N ALA A 193 4.03 -0.16 24.60
CA ALA A 193 3.20 0.15 25.76
C ALA A 193 1.84 0.75 25.37
N PHE A 194 1.77 1.53 24.29
CA PHE A 194 0.53 2.09 23.78
C PHE A 194 -0.44 1.00 23.29
N PHE A 195 0.03 0.08 22.44
CA PHE A 195 -0.81 -0.97 21.88
C PHE A 195 -1.14 -2.08 22.89
N GLU A 196 -0.22 -2.40 23.80
CA GLU A 196 -0.50 -3.34 24.89
C GLU A 196 -1.57 -2.81 25.84
N LYS A 197 -1.56 -1.49 26.10
CA LYS A 197 -2.55 -0.86 26.98
C LYS A 197 -3.92 -0.71 26.31
N GLN A 198 -3.97 -0.40 25.01
CA GLN A 198 -5.24 -0.12 24.32
C GLN A 198 -5.89 -1.34 23.70
N CYS A 199 -5.11 -2.30 23.22
CA CYS A 199 -5.63 -3.41 22.41
C CYS A 199 -5.36 -4.74 23.10
N GLY A 200 -4.11 -5.02 23.44
CA GLY A 200 -3.74 -6.28 24.10
C GLY A 200 -2.31 -6.73 23.80
N PRO A 201 -1.93 -7.94 24.25
CA PRO A 201 -0.54 -8.40 24.23
C PRO A 201 0.04 -8.43 22.81
N VAL A 202 1.20 -7.78 22.66
CA VAL A 202 1.94 -7.67 21.40
C VAL A 202 2.99 -8.78 21.34
N SER A 203 2.92 -9.61 20.30
CA SER A 203 3.90 -10.67 20.03
C SER A 203 5.21 -10.08 19.50
N ARG A 204 5.11 -9.11 18.58
CA ARG A 204 6.28 -8.59 17.89
C ARG A 204 6.08 -7.15 17.43
N ILE A 205 7.16 -6.38 17.48
CA ILE A 205 7.18 -5.03 16.90
C ILE A 205 8.47 -4.75 16.14
N ARG A 206 8.29 -4.23 14.92
CA ARG A 206 9.35 -3.73 14.04
C ARG A 206 9.11 -2.25 13.77
N LEU A 207 9.84 -1.39 14.47
CA LEU A 207 9.85 0.06 14.24
C LEU A 207 10.90 0.37 13.16
N LEU A 208 10.47 1.03 12.10
CA LEU A 208 11.30 1.50 11.00
C LEU A 208 11.28 3.03 10.99
N GLY A 209 12.45 3.62 10.83
CA GLY A 209 12.61 5.06 10.76
C GLY A 209 14.04 5.40 10.44
N ASP A 210 14.22 6.35 9.52
CA ASP A 210 15.53 6.86 9.16
C ASP A 210 15.67 8.34 9.56
N HIS A 211 16.85 8.91 9.31
CA HIS A 211 17.07 10.33 9.52
C HIS A 211 16.40 11.21 8.46
N HIS A 212 15.98 10.65 7.32
CA HIS A 212 15.46 11.39 6.17
C HIS A 212 13.96 11.71 6.30
N HIS A 213 13.18 10.82 6.92
CA HIS A 213 11.76 11.02 7.12
C HIS A 213 11.46 11.77 8.43
N GLN A 214 10.42 12.61 8.40
CA GLN A 214 9.93 13.35 9.58
C GLN A 214 9.17 12.45 10.56
N THR A 215 8.70 11.29 10.10
CA THR A 215 7.89 10.34 10.86
C THR A 215 8.42 8.92 10.70
N ARG A 216 8.19 8.07 11.70
CA ARG A 216 8.50 6.64 11.70
C ARG A 216 7.27 5.83 11.28
N ILE A 217 7.50 4.57 10.93
CA ILE A 217 6.47 3.56 10.65
C ILE A 217 6.76 2.32 11.50
N ALA A 218 5.76 1.55 11.87
CA ALA A 218 5.94 0.31 12.61
C ALA A 218 5.04 -0.80 12.07
N PHE A 219 5.51 -2.03 12.20
CA PHE A 219 4.66 -3.20 12.11
C PHE A 219 4.49 -3.78 13.51
N VAL A 220 3.25 -3.95 13.95
CA VAL A 220 2.89 -4.46 15.27
C VAL A 220 2.09 -5.73 15.08
N GLU A 221 2.66 -6.85 15.49
CA GLU A 221 2.03 -8.18 15.48
C GLU A 221 1.49 -8.49 16.87
N PHE A 222 0.23 -8.87 16.95
CA PHE A 222 -0.43 -9.28 18.18
C PHE A 222 -0.46 -10.81 18.33
N HIS A 223 -0.63 -11.28 19.57
CA HIS A 223 -0.84 -12.70 19.82
C HIS A 223 -2.13 -13.22 19.15
N GLU A 224 -3.16 -12.38 19.06
CA GLU A 224 -4.46 -12.73 18.52
C GLU A 224 -4.94 -11.73 17.47
N ALA A 225 -5.69 -12.20 16.47
CA ALA A 225 -6.25 -11.35 15.41
C ALA A 225 -7.29 -10.35 15.95
N LYS A 226 -7.90 -10.63 17.10
CA LYS A 226 -8.83 -9.73 17.77
C LYS A 226 -8.17 -8.40 18.14
N HIS A 227 -7.00 -8.44 18.79
CA HIS A 227 -6.27 -7.24 19.18
C HIS A 227 -5.78 -6.44 17.97
N ALA A 228 -5.45 -7.12 16.85
CA ALA A 228 -5.12 -6.46 15.61
C ALA A 228 -6.30 -5.67 15.01
N LYS A 229 -7.53 -6.18 15.14
CA LYS A 229 -8.75 -5.45 14.73
C LYS A 229 -9.00 -4.24 15.62
N GLU A 230 -8.91 -4.40 16.94
CA GLU A 230 -9.07 -3.29 17.90
C GLU A 230 -8.01 -2.20 17.69
N ALA A 231 -6.79 -2.58 17.29
CA ALA A 231 -5.75 -1.61 16.96
C ALA A 231 -6.08 -0.71 15.76
N LEU A 232 -6.97 -1.14 14.85
CA LEU A 232 -7.42 -0.30 13.72
C LEU A 232 -8.20 0.92 14.22
N ASP A 233 -8.95 0.77 15.32
CA ASP A 233 -9.71 1.85 15.95
C ASP A 233 -8.80 2.87 16.64
N CYS A 234 -7.53 2.54 16.89
CA CYS A 234 -6.52 3.48 17.39
C CYS A 234 -6.02 4.45 16.30
N SER A 235 -6.44 4.29 15.04
CA SER A 235 -6.07 5.26 14.00
C SER A 235 -6.60 6.66 14.35
N GLY A 236 -5.72 7.66 14.33
CA GLY A 236 -5.99 9.03 14.75
C GLY A 236 -5.60 9.34 16.20
N ALA A 237 -5.32 8.33 17.02
CA ALA A 237 -4.86 8.53 18.39
C ALA A 237 -3.46 9.14 18.44
N LEU A 238 -3.17 9.94 19.47
CA LEU A 238 -1.87 10.58 19.61
C LEU A 238 -0.83 9.60 20.16
N LEU A 239 0.29 9.48 19.46
CA LEU A 239 1.50 8.78 19.93
C LEU A 239 2.69 9.73 19.81
N GLY A 240 3.15 10.25 20.95
CA GLY A 240 4.02 11.43 20.97
C GLY A 240 3.22 12.68 20.63
N SER A 241 3.71 13.53 19.72
CA SER A 241 2.99 14.74 19.29
C SER A 241 2.17 14.57 18.01
N LEU A 242 2.15 13.38 17.40
CA LEU A 242 1.48 13.14 16.12
C LEU A 242 0.35 12.10 16.24
N PRO A 243 -0.74 12.27 15.48
CA PRO A 243 -1.78 11.25 15.38
C PRO A 243 -1.27 10.07 14.53
N VAL A 244 -1.27 8.87 15.09
CA VAL A 244 -0.87 7.67 14.34
C VAL A 244 -1.93 7.28 13.34
N ARG A 245 -1.52 6.52 12.33
CA ARG A 245 -2.46 5.93 11.36
C ARG A 245 -2.27 4.44 11.38
N VAL A 246 -3.32 3.70 11.67
CA VAL A 246 -3.27 2.23 11.78
C VAL A 246 -4.05 1.63 10.62
N SER A 247 -3.46 0.61 9.98
CA SER A 247 -4.08 -0.11 8.87
C SER A 247 -3.69 -1.58 8.87
N PRO A 248 -4.47 -2.46 8.22
CA PRO A 248 -4.11 -3.88 8.12
C PRO A 248 -2.76 -4.05 7.41
N SER A 249 -1.90 -4.92 7.94
CA SER A 249 -0.63 -5.19 7.27
C SER A 249 -0.84 -6.05 6.02
N LYS A 250 -0.20 -5.66 4.92
CA LYS A 250 -0.15 -6.44 3.67
C LYS A 250 1.08 -7.35 3.58
N ALA A 251 1.97 -7.29 4.58
CA ALA A 251 3.20 -8.08 4.64
C ALA A 251 3.44 -8.60 6.06
N PRO A 252 3.92 -9.85 6.23
CA PRO A 252 4.26 -10.37 7.54
C PRO A 252 5.51 -9.68 8.10
N VAL A 253 5.63 -9.61 9.43
CA VAL A 253 6.83 -9.07 10.08
C VAL A 253 7.96 -10.09 9.94
N ARG A 254 8.79 -9.95 8.90
CA ARG A 254 9.98 -10.79 8.72
C ARG A 254 11.12 -10.35 9.63
N ASP A 255 11.81 -11.32 10.22
CA ASP A 255 13.15 -11.14 10.76
C ASP A 255 14.08 -10.56 9.68
N GLU A 256 14.94 -9.62 10.07
CA GLU A 256 16.12 -9.36 9.25
C GLU A 256 16.97 -10.63 9.24
N PRO A 257 17.45 -11.11 8.07
CA PRO A 257 18.39 -12.20 8.06
C PRO A 257 19.61 -11.79 8.90
N PRO A 258 20.18 -12.69 9.71
CA PRO A 258 21.37 -12.36 10.49
C PRO A 258 22.44 -11.81 9.55
N VAL A 259 22.97 -10.63 9.89
CA VAL A 259 24.12 -10.05 9.20
C VAL A 259 25.24 -11.07 9.34
N ARG A 260 25.63 -11.70 8.22
CA ARG A 260 26.78 -12.60 8.15
C ARG A 260 28.07 -11.80 8.12
#